data_AF-Q6BUZ8-F1
#
_entry.id   AF-Q6BUZ8-F1
#
_cell.length_a   1.000
_cell.length_b   1.000
_cell.length_c   1.000
_cell.angle_alpha   90.00
_cell.angle_beta   90.00
_cell.angle_gamma   90.00
#
_symmetry.space_group_name_H-M   'P 1'
#
loop_
_entity.id
_entity.type
_entity.pdbx_description
1 polymer ?
#
loop_
_entity_poly.entity_id
_entity_poly.type
_entity_poly.pdbx_seq_one_letter_code
_entity_poly.pdbx_strand_id
1 'polypeptide(L)'
;MNINTKYYAAYIGDLAMYTSYNIDFYNLDDSEIKCIKHGILVNTEFACFIRKEYSGRDKYNFIKHWVSRIICFDQIKEPEMRVFKPFYLWITPVPKSNTFKSLLNNYSHLKYNVGKALIMYADDYNKFNKIYFEYDFEPELELFKSAALTCNEEVYNDQLEKAKKLGYFYIYLDMENEIVLEKPNKIDYKNINVELSFDISIYDFLKVDFITNNVNLPEFDSKRLEIFKEDYEEYENFDC
;
A
#
# COMPACT_ATOMS: atom_id res chain seq x y z
N MET A 1 -29.34 -4.78 -4.13
CA MET A 1 -28.57 -3.70 -4.80
C MET A 1 -27.84 -4.35 -5.96
N ASN A 2 -28.13 -3.99 -7.21
CA ASN A 2 -27.43 -4.57 -8.36
C ASN A 2 -26.03 -3.95 -8.42
N ILE A 3 -25.01 -4.73 -8.07
CA ILE A 3 -23.62 -4.27 -8.19
C ILE A 3 -23.29 -4.24 -9.68
N ASN A 4 -22.77 -3.12 -10.17
CA ASN A 4 -22.27 -3.04 -11.54
C ASN A 4 -21.11 -4.05 -11.69
N THR A 5 -21.34 -5.10 -12.47
CA THR A 5 -20.44 -6.24 -12.61
C THR A 5 -19.05 -5.84 -13.14
N LYS A 6 -18.99 -4.77 -13.96
CA LYS A 6 -17.72 -4.17 -14.42
C LYS A 6 -16.92 -3.58 -13.26
N TYR A 7 -17.59 -2.83 -12.37
CA TYR A 7 -16.92 -2.23 -11.20
C TYR A 7 -16.46 -3.30 -10.22
N TYR A 8 -17.25 -4.35 -10.05
CA TYR A 8 -16.84 -5.49 -9.23
C TYR A 8 -15.59 -6.17 -9.79
N ALA A 9 -15.54 -6.41 -11.10
CA ALA A 9 -14.36 -6.98 -11.77
C ALA A 9 -13.12 -6.11 -11.57
N ALA A 10 -13.24 -4.78 -11.74
CA ALA A 10 -12.16 -3.84 -11.43
C ALA A 10 -11.74 -3.91 -9.96
N TYR A 11 -12.70 -3.92 -9.04
CA TYR A 11 -12.45 -3.92 -7.59
C TYR A 11 -11.64 -5.13 -7.14
N ILE A 12 -11.97 -6.32 -7.64
CA ILE A 12 -11.24 -7.56 -7.31
C ILE A 12 -9.98 -7.75 -8.17
N GLY A 13 -9.72 -6.88 -9.14
CA GLY A 13 -8.59 -6.99 -10.07
C GLY A 13 -8.70 -8.17 -11.05
N ASP A 14 -9.92 -8.59 -11.42
CA ASP A 14 -10.12 -9.63 -12.43
C ASP A 14 -9.94 -9.04 -13.82
N LEU A 15 -8.73 -9.17 -14.36
CA LEU A 15 -8.34 -8.60 -15.65
C LEU A 15 -9.18 -9.17 -16.81
N ALA A 16 -9.40 -10.48 -16.84
CA ALA A 16 -10.10 -11.14 -17.94
C ALA A 16 -11.56 -10.68 -18.00
N MET A 17 -12.21 -10.64 -16.84
CA MET A 17 -13.59 -10.18 -16.73
C MET A 17 -13.70 -8.69 -17.00
N TYR A 18 -12.80 -7.87 -16.44
CA TYR A 18 -12.84 -6.42 -16.63
C TYR A 18 -12.65 -6.02 -18.10
N THR A 19 -11.69 -6.63 -18.81
CA THR A 19 -11.43 -6.32 -20.23
C THR A 19 -12.54 -6.79 -21.17
N SER A 20 -13.39 -7.74 -20.76
CA SER A 20 -14.55 -8.18 -21.56
C SER A 20 -15.62 -7.09 -21.77
N TYR A 21 -15.58 -6.01 -20.98
CA TYR A 21 -16.59 -4.94 -21.01
C TYR A 21 -16.27 -3.76 -21.94
N ASN A 22 -15.28 -3.86 -22.84
CA ASN A 22 -14.85 -2.77 -23.75
C ASN A 22 -14.67 -1.44 -23.01
N ILE A 23 -13.63 -1.36 -22.18
CA ILE A 23 -13.39 -0.24 -21.26
C ILE A 23 -13.03 1.04 -22.03
N ASP A 24 -13.79 2.11 -21.80
CA ASP A 24 -13.45 3.45 -22.25
C ASP A 24 -12.62 4.18 -21.20
N PHE A 25 -11.30 4.08 -21.31
CA PHE A 25 -10.37 4.72 -20.38
C PHE A 25 -10.39 6.26 -20.42
N TYR A 26 -11.01 6.87 -21.42
CA TYR A 26 -11.14 8.33 -21.50
C TYR A 26 -12.28 8.87 -20.65
N ASN A 27 -13.29 8.03 -20.36
CA ASN A 27 -14.54 8.44 -19.71
C ASN A 27 -14.89 7.57 -18.49
N LEU A 28 -13.90 7.27 -17.64
CA LEU A 28 -14.15 6.60 -16.37
C LEU A 28 -14.84 7.54 -15.37
N ASP A 29 -15.87 7.06 -14.70
CA ASP A 29 -16.46 7.75 -13.56
C ASP A 29 -15.68 7.50 -12.25
N ASP A 30 -16.00 8.29 -11.22
CA ASP A 30 -15.29 8.25 -9.94
C ASP A 30 -15.45 6.91 -9.19
N SER A 31 -16.54 6.17 -9.42
CA SER A 31 -16.75 4.86 -8.77
C SER A 31 -15.85 3.82 -9.42
N GLU A 32 -15.78 3.81 -10.75
CA GLU A 32 -14.89 2.93 -11.50
C GLU A 32 -13.41 3.22 -11.18
N ILE A 33 -13.02 4.49 -11.08
CA ILE A 33 -11.67 4.88 -10.65
C ILE A 33 -11.32 4.30 -9.28
N LYS A 34 -12.22 4.38 -8.30
CA LYS A 34 -12.01 3.80 -6.96
C LYS A 34 -11.86 2.28 -7.02
N CYS A 35 -12.67 1.61 -7.83
CA CYS A 35 -12.57 0.16 -8.05
C CYS A 35 -11.24 -0.23 -8.69
N ILE A 36 -10.80 0.49 -9.73
CA ILE A 36 -9.50 0.25 -10.38
C ILE A 36 -8.36 0.45 -9.39
N LYS A 37 -8.37 1.52 -8.58
CA LYS A 37 -7.36 1.74 -7.53
C LYS A 37 -7.24 0.52 -6.63
N HIS A 38 -8.36 0.00 -6.15
CA HIS A 38 -8.37 -1.20 -5.31
C HIS A 38 -7.83 -2.43 -6.06
N GLY A 39 -8.28 -2.65 -7.30
CA GLY A 39 -7.81 -3.73 -8.17
C GLY A 39 -6.29 -3.73 -8.37
N ILE A 40 -5.69 -2.55 -8.55
CA ILE A 40 -4.22 -2.37 -8.64
C ILE A 40 -3.53 -2.86 -7.36
N LEU A 41 -4.10 -2.58 -6.19
CA LEU A 41 -3.48 -2.96 -4.92
C LEU A 41 -3.56 -4.47 -4.68
N VAL A 42 -4.62 -5.15 -5.13
CA VAL A 42 -4.81 -6.58 -4.87
C VAL A 42 -4.27 -7.51 -5.96
N ASN A 43 -4.16 -7.07 -7.21
CA ASN A 43 -3.74 -7.91 -8.33
C ASN A 43 -2.61 -7.29 -9.15
N THR A 44 -1.46 -7.96 -9.21
CA THR A 44 -0.25 -7.47 -9.91
C THR A 44 -0.40 -7.44 -11.43
N GLU A 45 -1.07 -8.44 -12.03
CA GLU A 45 -1.29 -8.49 -13.47
C GLU A 45 -2.21 -7.34 -13.91
N PHE A 46 -3.30 -7.13 -13.15
CA PHE A 46 -4.20 -5.99 -13.32
C PHE A 46 -3.47 -4.65 -13.14
N ALA A 47 -2.62 -4.54 -12.12
CA ALA A 47 -1.81 -3.33 -11.89
C ALA A 47 -0.92 -2.97 -13.08
N CYS A 48 -0.22 -3.97 -13.64
CA CYS A 48 0.63 -3.77 -14.82
C CYS A 48 -0.18 -3.41 -16.06
N PHE A 49 -1.33 -4.05 -16.27
CA PHE A 49 -2.25 -3.73 -17.36
C PHE A 49 -2.72 -2.27 -17.27
N ILE A 50 -3.23 -1.84 -16.12
CA ILE A 50 -3.70 -0.45 -15.95
C ILE A 50 -2.57 0.56 -16.13
N ARG A 51 -1.36 0.28 -15.61
CA ARG A 51 -0.18 1.13 -15.84
C ARG A 51 0.10 1.35 -17.33
N LYS A 52 -0.05 0.29 -18.14
CA LYS A 52 0.22 0.32 -19.58
C LYS A 52 -0.88 1.02 -20.38
N GLU A 53 -2.14 0.65 -20.13
CA GLU A 53 -3.26 1.07 -20.97
C GLU A 53 -3.85 2.42 -20.56
N TYR A 54 -3.78 2.81 -19.28
CA TYR A 54 -4.46 4.01 -18.82
C TYR A 54 -3.65 5.30 -19.07
N SER A 55 -4.20 6.17 -19.91
CA SER A 55 -3.64 7.48 -20.23
C SER A 55 -4.48 8.67 -19.74
N GLY A 56 -5.54 8.42 -18.97
CA GLY A 56 -6.49 9.43 -18.52
C GLY A 56 -6.02 10.29 -17.34
N ARG A 57 -6.94 11.10 -16.80
CA ARG A 57 -6.65 12.13 -15.78
C ARG A 57 -6.05 11.59 -14.48
N ASP A 58 -6.38 10.35 -14.10
CA ASP A 58 -5.93 9.72 -12.84
C ASP A 58 -4.62 8.94 -12.98
N LYS A 59 -3.90 9.08 -14.11
CA LYS A 59 -2.71 8.26 -14.42
C LYS A 59 -1.66 8.33 -13.32
N TYR A 60 -1.41 9.51 -12.77
CA TYR A 60 -0.47 9.70 -11.68
C TYR A 60 -0.85 8.85 -10.45
N ASN A 61 -2.13 8.86 -10.07
CA ASN A 61 -2.63 8.08 -8.95
C ASN A 61 -2.51 6.58 -9.20
N PHE A 62 -2.88 6.10 -10.39
CA PHE A 62 -2.73 4.68 -10.72
C PHE A 62 -1.27 4.22 -10.71
N ILE A 63 -0.34 5.03 -11.22
CA ILE A 63 1.08 4.70 -11.16
C ILE A 63 1.56 4.68 -9.71
N LYS A 64 1.17 5.65 -8.87
CA LYS A 64 1.48 5.63 -7.43
C LYS A 64 1.02 4.34 -6.74
N HIS A 65 -0.19 3.85 -7.05
CA HIS A 65 -0.71 2.58 -6.52
C HIS A 65 0.03 1.36 -7.08
N TRP A 66 0.42 1.39 -8.36
CA TRP A 66 1.24 0.35 -8.96
C TRP A 66 2.65 0.31 -8.32
N VAL A 67 3.27 1.46 -8.05
CA VAL A 67 4.56 1.54 -7.33
C VAL A 67 4.42 0.89 -5.95
N SER A 68 3.36 1.21 -5.21
CA SER A 68 3.00 0.54 -3.96
C SER A 68 2.93 -0.99 -4.11
N ARG A 69 2.28 -1.49 -5.16
CA ARG A 69 2.15 -2.93 -5.44
C ARG A 69 3.49 -3.60 -5.71
N ILE A 70 4.37 -3.03 -6.55
CA ILE A 70 5.64 -3.69 -6.90
C ILE A 70 6.63 -3.73 -5.74
N ILE A 71 6.57 -2.78 -4.79
CA ILE A 71 7.36 -2.82 -3.56
C ILE A 71 7.06 -4.08 -2.74
N CYS A 72 5.80 -4.54 -2.77
CA CYS A 72 5.36 -5.78 -2.11
C CYS A 72 6.11 -7.02 -2.64
N PHE A 73 6.69 -6.93 -3.84
CA PHE A 73 7.53 -7.95 -4.47
C PHE A 73 9.03 -7.64 -4.38
N ASP A 74 9.45 -6.85 -3.39
CA ASP A 74 10.84 -6.42 -3.18
C ASP A 74 11.44 -5.59 -4.35
N GLN A 75 10.60 -4.98 -5.20
CA GLN A 75 11.05 -4.16 -6.32
C GLN A 75 10.98 -2.67 -5.97
N ILE A 76 12.16 -2.04 -5.88
CA ILE A 76 12.30 -0.59 -5.66
C ILE A 76 12.77 0.03 -6.97
N LYS A 77 11.97 0.93 -7.55
CA LYS A 77 12.30 1.64 -8.79
C LYS A 77 12.59 3.11 -8.51
N GLU A 78 13.88 3.44 -8.40
CA GLU A 78 14.38 4.72 -7.88
C GLU A 78 13.71 5.98 -8.47
N PRO A 79 13.55 6.15 -9.80
CA PRO A 79 12.88 7.32 -10.36
C PRO A 79 11.41 7.42 -9.91
N GLU A 80 10.68 6.31 -9.96
CA GLU A 80 9.26 6.25 -9.63
C GLU A 80 8.99 6.48 -8.15
N MET A 81 9.88 6.03 -7.27
CA MET A 81 9.78 6.23 -5.83
C MET A 81 9.77 7.71 -5.44
N ARG A 82 10.57 8.53 -6.14
CA ARG A 82 10.68 9.97 -5.89
C ARG A 82 9.54 10.75 -6.53
N VAL A 83 9.14 10.37 -7.74
CA VAL A 83 8.11 11.08 -8.51
C VAL A 83 6.71 10.79 -8.00
N PHE A 84 6.37 9.51 -7.77
CA PHE A 84 5.00 9.10 -7.49
C PHE A 84 4.66 8.97 -6.01
N LYS A 85 5.68 8.91 -5.13
CA LYS A 85 5.52 8.86 -3.67
C LYS A 85 4.46 7.83 -3.23
N PRO A 86 4.74 6.53 -3.37
CA PRO A 86 3.78 5.47 -3.05
C PRO A 86 3.29 5.59 -1.60
N PHE A 87 2.01 5.32 -1.37
CA PHE A 87 1.39 5.54 -0.07
C PHE A 87 1.09 4.24 0.67
N TYR A 88 0.48 3.28 -0.02
CA TYR A 88 0.12 1.99 0.59
C TYR A 88 1.32 1.05 0.56
N LEU A 89 1.81 0.63 1.73
CA LEU A 89 2.91 -0.34 1.86
C LEU A 89 2.51 -1.57 2.69
N TRP A 90 1.27 -1.62 3.15
CA TRP A 90 0.69 -2.68 3.99
C TRP A 90 -0.28 -3.58 3.20
N ILE A 91 0.11 -3.96 1.98
CA ILE A 91 -0.65 -4.84 1.08
C ILE A 91 0.12 -6.14 0.78
N THR A 92 -0.57 -7.28 0.72
CA THR A 92 0.04 -8.57 0.38
C THR A 92 0.59 -8.61 -1.05
N PRO A 93 1.67 -9.36 -1.33
CA PRO A 93 2.48 -10.13 -0.37
C PRO A 93 3.38 -9.23 0.49
N VAL A 94 3.84 -9.75 1.63
CA VAL A 94 4.68 -8.98 2.56
C VAL A 94 6.12 -8.84 2.03
N PRO A 95 6.66 -7.62 1.88
CA PRO A 95 8.07 -7.43 1.51
C PRO A 95 9.06 -8.02 2.53
N LYS A 96 10.29 -8.28 2.09
CA LYS A 96 11.40 -8.65 2.98
C LYS A 96 11.83 -7.49 3.86
N SER A 97 12.40 -7.82 5.02
CA SER A 97 12.99 -6.84 5.95
C SER A 97 14.00 -5.90 5.31
N ASN A 98 14.81 -6.40 4.37
CA ASN A 98 15.81 -5.57 3.67
C ASN A 98 15.14 -4.51 2.79
N THR A 99 13.97 -4.80 2.22
CA THR A 99 13.18 -3.84 1.45
C THR A 99 12.74 -2.69 2.36
N PHE A 100 12.17 -2.98 3.54
CA PHE A 100 11.81 -1.93 4.51
C PHE A 100 13.00 -1.11 4.99
N LYS A 101 14.14 -1.74 5.29
CA LYS A 101 15.36 -1.02 5.68
C LYS A 101 15.87 -0.12 4.55
N SER A 102 15.85 -0.60 3.31
CA SER A 102 16.21 0.21 2.14
C SER A 102 15.28 1.42 2.00
N LEU A 103 13.97 1.21 2.17
CA LEU A 103 12.99 2.29 2.13
C LEU A 103 13.26 3.35 3.20
N LEU A 104 13.48 2.93 4.44
CA LEU A 104 13.74 3.84 5.57
C LEU A 104 15.06 4.62 5.41
N ASN A 105 16.09 3.97 4.85
CA ASN A 105 17.41 4.59 4.69
C ASN A 105 17.47 5.57 3.52
N ASN A 106 16.76 5.27 2.43
CA ASN A 106 16.90 6.01 1.17
C ASN A 106 15.74 6.97 0.88
N TYR A 107 14.59 6.79 1.53
CA TYR A 107 13.36 7.52 1.22
C TYR A 107 12.67 8.03 2.49
N SER A 108 13.19 9.13 3.02
CA SER A 108 12.67 9.74 4.26
C SER A 108 11.19 10.12 4.18
N HIS A 109 10.68 10.46 3.00
CA HIS A 109 9.27 10.77 2.79
C HIS A 109 8.34 9.57 2.97
N LEU A 110 8.87 8.34 2.98
CA LEU A 110 8.09 7.12 3.21
C LEU A 110 8.19 6.60 4.64
N LYS A 111 8.93 7.28 5.53
CA LYS A 111 9.20 6.80 6.89
C LYS A 111 7.94 6.28 7.56
N TYR A 112 6.90 7.11 7.63
CA TYR A 112 5.66 6.75 8.35
C TYR A 112 4.79 5.73 7.60
N ASN A 113 4.83 5.66 6.26
CA ASN A 113 4.19 4.57 5.52
C ASN A 113 4.84 3.23 5.84
N VAL A 114 6.17 3.20 5.91
CA VAL A 114 6.92 2.00 6.30
C VAL A 114 6.64 1.66 7.76
N GLY A 115 6.63 2.65 8.67
CA GLY A 115 6.26 2.44 10.06
C GLY A 115 4.90 1.75 10.21
N LYS A 116 3.89 2.22 9.45
CA LYS A 116 2.55 1.61 9.44
C LYS A 116 2.62 0.19 8.90
N ALA A 117 3.31 -0.05 7.79
CA ALA A 117 3.48 -1.39 7.24
C ALA A 117 4.14 -2.38 8.21
N LEU A 118 5.19 -1.96 8.92
CA LEU A 118 5.86 -2.81 9.92
C LEU A 118 4.90 -3.24 11.03
N ILE A 119 4.01 -2.35 11.47
CA ILE A 119 2.99 -2.65 12.49
C ILE A 119 1.89 -3.56 11.93
N MET A 120 1.43 -3.28 10.71
CA MET A 120 0.37 -4.03 10.03
C MET A 120 0.78 -5.46 9.69
N TYR A 121 2.07 -5.71 9.50
CA TYR A 121 2.63 -7.05 9.23
C TYR A 121 3.27 -7.71 10.43
N ALA A 122 3.21 -7.10 11.62
CA ALA A 122 3.75 -7.72 12.81
C ALA A 122 3.13 -9.11 12.98
N ASP A 123 3.98 -10.14 12.94
CA ASP A 123 3.61 -11.54 13.11
C ASP A 123 4.00 -12.02 14.51
N ASP A 124 3.58 -13.25 14.86
CA ASP A 124 3.85 -13.88 16.17
C ASP A 124 5.36 -13.94 16.52
N TYR A 125 6.25 -13.76 15.55
CA TYR A 125 7.70 -13.76 15.73
C TYR A 125 8.31 -12.36 15.89
N ASN A 126 7.49 -11.30 15.96
CA ASN A 126 7.91 -9.91 16.18
C ASN A 126 9.01 -9.43 15.22
N LYS A 127 9.09 -10.01 14.02
CA LYS A 127 10.19 -9.76 13.07
C LYS A 127 10.28 -8.29 12.68
N PHE A 128 9.13 -7.65 12.47
CA PHE A 128 9.06 -6.25 12.05
C PHE A 128 9.09 -5.26 13.22
N ASN A 129 8.73 -5.67 14.44
CA ASN A 129 8.93 -4.86 15.65
C ASN A 129 10.40 -4.48 15.84
N LYS A 130 11.33 -5.42 15.60
CA LYS A 130 12.76 -5.14 15.69
C LYS A 130 13.18 -3.98 14.78
N ILE A 131 12.69 -3.95 13.54
CA ILE A 131 12.97 -2.85 12.60
C ILE A 131 12.29 -1.58 13.07
N TYR A 132 11.04 -1.67 13.54
CA TYR A 132 10.31 -0.52 14.06
C TYR A 132 11.11 0.20 15.17
N PHE A 133 11.57 -0.55 16.18
CA PHE A 133 12.32 0.02 17.31
C PHE A 133 13.74 0.48 16.94
N GLU A 134 14.35 -0.10 15.90
CA GLU A 134 15.67 0.34 15.38
C GLU A 134 15.65 1.77 14.82
N TYR A 135 14.52 2.22 14.25
CA TYR A 135 14.40 3.51 13.56
C TYR A 135 13.71 4.63 14.37
N ASP A 136 13.35 4.34 15.62
CA ASP A 136 12.78 5.27 16.61
C ASP A 136 11.74 6.24 16.01
N PHE A 137 10.54 5.74 15.76
CA PHE A 137 9.43 6.56 15.26
C PHE A 137 8.94 7.54 16.33
N GLU A 138 8.62 8.76 15.91
CA GLU A 138 7.94 9.74 16.75
C GLU A 138 6.50 9.28 17.07
N PRO A 139 5.86 9.84 18.12
CA PRO A 139 4.49 9.49 18.43
C PRO A 139 3.55 9.99 17.32
N GLU A 140 3.10 9.10 16.45
CA GLU A 140 2.29 9.37 15.27
C GLU A 140 0.94 8.65 15.39
N LEU A 141 -0.13 9.39 15.09
CA LEU A 141 -1.49 8.95 15.35
C LEU A 141 -1.88 7.68 14.59
N GLU A 142 -1.52 7.57 13.32
CA GLU A 142 -1.85 6.39 12.51
C GLU A 142 -1.02 5.16 12.92
N LEU A 143 0.23 5.31 13.37
CA LEU A 143 1.01 4.22 13.95
C LEU A 143 0.37 3.74 15.25
N PHE A 144 -0.03 4.66 16.13
CA PHE A 144 -0.74 4.35 17.37
C PHE A 144 -2.05 3.60 17.13
N LYS A 145 -2.90 4.10 16.22
CA LYS A 145 -4.14 3.43 15.82
C LYS A 145 -3.89 2.06 15.20
N SER A 146 -2.87 1.94 14.35
CA SER A 146 -2.54 0.66 13.71
C SER A 146 -2.07 -0.37 14.73
N ALA A 147 -1.29 0.05 15.73
CA ALA A 147 -0.86 -0.85 16.80
C ALA A 147 -2.02 -1.27 17.70
N ALA A 148 -2.93 -0.35 17.99
CA ALA A 148 -4.17 -0.66 18.73
C ALA A 148 -5.01 -1.71 17.99
N LEU A 149 -5.15 -1.51 16.69
CA LEU A 149 -5.92 -2.34 15.78
C LEU A 149 -5.34 -3.75 15.61
N THR A 150 -4.01 -3.88 15.52
CA THR A 150 -3.34 -5.18 15.38
C THR A 150 -3.02 -5.83 16.72
N CYS A 151 -3.45 -5.24 17.84
CA CYS A 151 -3.09 -5.66 19.19
C CYS A 151 -1.57 -5.76 19.42
N ASN A 152 -0.79 -4.90 18.77
CA ASN A 152 0.66 -4.82 18.99
C ASN A 152 0.95 -3.97 20.23
N GLU A 153 0.88 -4.60 21.41
CA GLU A 153 1.01 -3.94 22.70
C GLU A 153 2.34 -3.19 22.87
N GLU A 154 3.45 -3.75 22.37
CA GLU A 154 4.77 -3.12 22.48
C GLU A 154 4.80 -1.75 21.77
N VAL A 155 4.34 -1.71 20.52
CA VAL A 155 4.31 -0.47 19.73
C VAL A 155 3.25 0.50 20.26
N TYR A 156 2.08 -0.01 20.66
CA TYR A 156 1.02 0.80 21.25
C TYR A 156 1.52 1.57 22.48
N ASN A 157 2.19 0.86 23.39
CA ASN A 157 2.72 1.46 24.62
C ASN A 157 3.87 2.44 24.33
N ASP A 158 4.79 2.13 23.40
CA ASP A 158 5.85 3.05 22.96
C ASP A 158 5.27 4.38 22.44
N GLN A 159 4.32 4.29 21.52
CA GLN A 159 3.64 5.42 20.92
C GLN A 159 2.90 6.28 21.97
N LEU A 160 2.15 5.64 22.87
CA LEU A 160 1.41 6.32 23.93
C LEU A 160 2.33 7.03 24.93
N GLU A 161 3.39 6.37 25.39
CA GLU A 161 4.33 6.97 26.36
C GLU A 161 5.11 8.14 25.74
N LYS A 162 5.55 8.02 24.49
CA LYS A 162 6.15 9.13 23.75
C LYS A 162 5.18 10.31 23.60
N ALA A 163 3.91 10.04 23.26
CA ALA A 163 2.89 11.08 23.14
C ALA A 163 2.60 11.78 24.47
N LYS A 164 2.49 11.03 25.58
CA LYS A 164 2.33 11.60 26.94
C LYS A 164 3.49 12.53 27.30
N LYS A 165 4.73 12.14 26.95
CA LYS A 165 5.92 12.95 27.21
C LYS A 165 5.93 14.26 26.40
N LEU A 166 5.45 14.23 25.16
CA LEU A 166 5.40 15.42 24.29
C LEU A 166 4.13 16.26 24.47
N GLY A 167 3.06 15.67 24.99
CA GLY A 167 1.74 16.29 25.09
C GLY A 167 0.88 16.19 23.82
N TYR A 168 1.30 15.44 22.79
CA TYR A 168 0.55 15.29 21.55
C TYR A 168 1.01 14.09 20.73
N PHE A 169 0.17 13.67 19.78
CA PHE A 169 0.56 12.86 18.62
C PHE A 169 0.78 13.76 17.40
N TYR A 170 1.75 13.41 16.57
CA TYR A 170 1.88 13.94 15.23
C TYR A 170 0.88 13.28 14.29
N ILE A 171 0.50 14.00 13.24
CA ILE A 171 -0.27 13.48 12.11
C ILE A 171 0.59 13.68 10.88
N TYR A 172 1.33 12.64 10.50
CA TYR A 172 2.14 12.63 9.28
C TYR A 172 1.38 12.05 8.10
N LEU A 173 0.55 11.03 8.34
CA LEU A 173 -0.21 10.33 7.30
C LEU A 173 -1.58 10.97 7.15
N ASP A 174 -1.83 11.59 6.00
CA ASP A 174 -3.17 11.97 5.57
C ASP A 174 -3.77 10.79 4.79
N MET A 175 -4.57 10.00 5.49
CA MET A 175 -5.19 8.79 4.95
C MET A 175 -6.28 9.10 3.93
N GLU A 176 -6.91 10.29 3.99
CA GLU A 176 -7.99 10.68 3.07
C GLU A 176 -7.44 11.08 1.70
N ASN A 177 -6.34 11.84 1.71
CA ASN A 177 -5.69 12.29 0.48
C ASN A 177 -4.53 11.38 0.04
N GLU A 178 -4.23 10.34 0.83
CA GLU A 178 -3.15 9.40 0.61
C GLU A 178 -1.76 10.08 0.49
N ILE A 179 -1.46 11.06 1.33
CA ILE A 179 -0.19 11.80 1.29
C ILE A 179 0.52 11.79 2.63
N VAL A 180 1.84 11.98 2.58
CA VAL A 180 2.68 12.21 3.76
C VAL A 180 2.94 13.70 3.88
N LEU A 181 2.55 14.27 5.02
CA LEU A 181 2.73 15.68 5.30
C LEU A 181 4.19 15.97 5.65
N GLU A 182 4.83 16.87 4.89
CA GLU A 182 6.19 17.36 5.21
C GLU A 182 6.21 18.13 6.54
N LYS A 183 5.10 18.81 6.86
CA LYS A 183 4.86 19.48 8.13
C LYS A 183 3.66 18.82 8.80
N PRO A 184 3.88 17.94 9.80
CA PRO A 184 2.78 17.21 10.42
C PRO A 184 1.90 18.15 11.23
N ASN A 185 0.61 17.84 11.26
CA ASN A 185 -0.29 18.43 12.24
C ASN A 185 -0.05 17.79 13.62
N LYS A 186 -0.60 18.39 14.67
CA LYS A 186 -0.51 17.87 16.04
C LYS A 186 -1.90 17.77 16.65
N ILE A 187 -2.13 16.72 17.42
CA ILE A 187 -3.35 16.52 18.20
C ILE A 187 -2.99 16.20 19.65
N ASP A 188 -3.61 16.89 20.60
CA ASP A 188 -3.41 16.63 22.03
C ASP A 188 -3.74 15.16 22.33
N TYR A 189 -2.81 14.45 22.99
CA TYR A 189 -2.97 13.04 23.29
C TYR A 189 -4.20 12.76 24.16
N LYS A 190 -4.63 13.73 24.99
CA LYS A 190 -5.82 13.61 25.85
C LYS A 190 -7.12 13.60 25.06
N ASN A 191 -7.11 14.09 23.83
CA ASN A 191 -8.26 14.11 22.95
C ASN A 191 -8.38 12.84 22.10
N ILE A 192 -7.44 11.90 22.24
CA ILE A 192 -7.45 10.62 21.54
C ILE A 192 -7.92 9.54 22.51
N ASN A 193 -9.04 8.88 22.18
CA ASN A 193 -9.51 7.69 22.87
C ASN A 193 -9.48 6.50 21.90
N VAL A 194 -8.36 5.79 21.87
CA VAL A 194 -8.16 4.59 21.06
C VAL A 194 -7.82 3.47 22.02
N GLU A 195 -8.66 2.44 22.06
CA GLU A 195 -8.45 1.25 22.88
C GLU A 195 -7.78 0.15 22.04
N LEU A 196 -6.97 -0.69 22.69
CA LEU A 196 -6.45 -1.92 22.07
C LEU A 196 -7.63 -2.86 21.82
N SER A 197 -8.00 -3.00 20.54
CA SER A 197 -9.09 -3.87 20.13
C SER A 197 -8.78 -4.47 18.77
N PHE A 198 -8.79 -5.80 18.70
CA PHE A 198 -8.60 -6.50 17.44
C PHE A 198 -9.84 -6.33 16.55
N ASP A 199 -9.66 -5.74 15.36
CA ASP A 199 -10.73 -5.65 14.36
C ASP A 199 -10.53 -6.71 13.27
N ILE A 200 -11.40 -7.72 13.28
CA ILE A 200 -11.41 -8.84 12.33
C ILE A 200 -11.59 -8.33 10.89
N SER A 201 -12.30 -7.23 10.67
CA SER A 201 -12.62 -6.71 9.33
C SER A 201 -11.38 -6.30 8.53
N ILE A 202 -10.30 -5.92 9.20
CA ILE A 202 -9.03 -5.59 8.57
C ILE A 202 -8.19 -6.82 8.29
N TYR A 203 -8.27 -7.84 9.16
CA TYR A 203 -7.67 -9.14 8.85
C TYR A 203 -8.35 -9.77 7.62
N ASP A 204 -9.65 -9.56 7.43
CA ASP A 204 -10.37 -9.99 6.23
C ASP A 204 -10.03 -9.14 5.00
N PHE A 205 -9.78 -7.82 5.16
CA PHE A 205 -9.24 -6.97 4.08
C PHE A 205 -7.83 -7.40 3.64
N LEU A 206 -6.97 -7.76 4.59
CA LEU A 206 -5.63 -8.29 4.33
C LEU A 206 -5.64 -9.77 3.86
N LYS A 207 -6.73 -10.51 4.14
CA LYS A 207 -7.01 -11.87 3.67
C LYS A 207 -7.93 -11.92 2.44
N VAL A 208 -8.12 -10.83 1.69
CA VAL A 208 -8.70 -10.93 0.33
C VAL A 208 -7.66 -11.55 -0.62
N ASP A 209 -7.30 -12.78 -0.29
CA ASP A 209 -6.45 -13.75 -0.98
C ASP A 209 -6.85 -15.14 -0.44
N PHE A 210 -8.14 -15.49 -0.38
CA PHE A 210 -8.58 -16.88 -0.18
C PHE A 210 -10.00 -17.22 -0.70
N ILE A 211 -10.61 -16.39 -1.57
CA ILE A 211 -11.77 -16.79 -2.41
C ILE A 211 -11.36 -16.82 -3.89
N THR A 212 -10.17 -17.33 -4.17
CA THR A 212 -9.78 -17.84 -5.51
C THR A 212 -9.61 -19.37 -5.49
N ASN A 213 -9.93 -20.03 -4.36
CA ASN A 213 -9.82 -21.47 -4.15
C ASN A 213 -10.82 -22.34 -4.94
N ASN A 214 -11.17 -21.96 -6.18
CA ASN A 214 -11.75 -22.88 -7.17
C ASN A 214 -11.74 -22.38 -8.62
N VAL A 215 -10.92 -21.38 -8.96
CA VAL A 215 -10.55 -21.20 -10.37
C VAL A 215 -9.15 -21.76 -10.47
N ASN A 216 -8.97 -22.80 -11.30
CA ASN A 216 -7.65 -23.23 -11.74
C ASN A 216 -6.95 -22.01 -12.35
N LEU A 217 -6.22 -21.26 -11.53
CA LEU A 217 -5.23 -20.32 -12.00
C LEU A 217 -4.22 -21.18 -12.77
N PRO A 218 -3.96 -20.89 -14.05
CA PRO A 218 -2.88 -21.57 -14.76
C PRO A 218 -1.62 -21.44 -13.91
N GLU A 219 -0.88 -22.55 -13.77
CA GLU A 219 0.37 -22.59 -13.02
C GLU A 219 1.19 -21.33 -13.33
N PHE A 220 1.66 -20.66 -12.28
CA PHE A 220 2.52 -19.51 -12.36
C PHE A 220 3.78 -19.90 -13.15
N ASP A 221 3.78 -19.65 -14.46
CA ASP A 221 4.88 -19.97 -15.35
C ASP A 221 5.96 -18.90 -15.18
N SER A 222 7.07 -19.29 -14.57
CA SER A 222 8.28 -18.46 -14.45
C SER A 222 8.80 -17.92 -15.80
N LYS A 223 8.37 -18.47 -16.95
CA LYS A 223 8.69 -17.93 -18.28
C LYS A 223 7.91 -16.66 -18.63
N ARG A 224 6.77 -16.38 -17.98
CA ARG A 224 6.10 -15.06 -18.09
C ARG A 224 6.94 -13.93 -17.50
N LEU A 225 8.01 -14.25 -16.74
CA LEU A 225 8.98 -13.24 -16.34
C LEU A 225 9.88 -12.75 -17.49
N GLU A 226 10.00 -13.50 -18.59
CA GLU A 226 10.83 -13.11 -19.74
C GLU A 226 10.24 -11.92 -20.50
N ILE A 227 8.93 -11.71 -20.43
CA ILE A 227 8.25 -10.49 -20.91
C ILE A 227 8.75 -9.24 -20.16
N PHE A 228 9.32 -9.39 -18.96
CA PHE A 228 9.89 -8.27 -18.18
C PHE A 228 11.39 -8.00 -18.44
N LYS A 229 12.02 -8.73 -19.38
CA LYS A 229 13.40 -8.40 -19.82
C LYS A 229 13.43 -7.42 -21.00
N GLU A 230 12.38 -7.40 -21.83
CA GLU A 230 12.36 -6.57 -23.04
C GLU A 230 12.12 -5.07 -22.73
N ASP A 231 11.51 -4.74 -21.59
CA ASP A 231 11.30 -3.35 -21.14
C ASP A 231 12.59 -2.63 -20.67
N TYR A 232 13.75 -3.28 -20.69
CA TYR A 232 15.04 -2.64 -20.31
C TYR A 232 15.64 -1.77 -21.41
N GLU A 233 15.29 -2.00 -22.69
CA GLU A 233 15.94 -1.30 -23.82
C GLU A 233 15.27 0.03 -24.20
N GLU A 234 14.02 0.28 -23.78
CA GLU A 234 13.32 1.54 -24.12
C GLU A 234 13.69 2.75 -23.24
N TYR A 235 14.43 2.55 -22.14
CA TYR A 235 14.77 3.63 -21.20
C TYR A 235 16.13 4.31 -21.43
N GLU A 236 16.92 3.89 -22.41
CA GLU A 236 18.16 4.61 -22.80
C GLU A 236 17.89 5.85 -23.67
N ASN A 237 16.66 6.11 -24.12
CA ASN A 237 16.36 7.19 -25.07
C ASN A 237 15.55 8.38 -24.50
N PHE A 238 15.45 8.52 -23.18
CA PHE A 238 15.06 9.81 -22.59
C PHE A 238 16.32 10.63 -22.28
N ASP A 239 16.88 11.22 -23.35
CA ASP A 239 17.88 12.29 -23.26
C ASP A 239 17.33 13.46 -22.43
N CYS A 240 18.19 13.92 -21.52
CA CYS A 240 18.09 15.19 -20.80
C CYS A 240 18.29 16.40 -21.71
#